data_AF-A0A352WB40-F1
#
_entry.id   AF-A0A352WB40-F1
#
_cell.length_a   1.000
_cell.length_b   1.000
_cell.length_c   1.000
_cell.angle_alpha   90.00
_cell.angle_beta   90.00
_cell.angle_gamma   90.00
#
_symmetry.space_group_name_H-M   'P 1'
#
loop_
_entity.id
_entity.type
_entity.pdbx_description
1 polymer ?
#
loop_
_entity_poly.entity_id
_entity_poly.type
_entity_poly.pdbx_seq_one_letter_code
_entity_poly.pdbx_strand_id
1 'polypeptide(L)' 'MVDAVETCMICETPAYSGITCTGHRICENCLSRIEVADPASFEYSMIMQKIGQMWRDLGIAEECQYREEE' A
#
# COMPACT_ATOMS: atom_id res chain seq x y z
N MET A 1 -9.93 -7.81 23.01
CA MET A 1 -9.93 -7.61 21.55
C MET A 1 -8.49 -7.68 21.12
N VAL A 2 -8.11 -8.65 20.30
CA VAL A 2 -6.76 -8.66 19.71
C VAL A 2 -6.89 -7.70 18.54
N ASP A 3 -6.29 -6.51 18.64
CA ASP A 3 -6.18 -5.62 17.49
C ASP A 3 -5.52 -6.42 16.37
N ALA A 4 -6.24 -6.64 15.27
CA ALA A 4 -5.69 -7.33 14.12
C ALA A 4 -4.51 -6.48 13.62
N VAL A 5 -3.29 -6.93 13.88
CA VAL A 5 -2.09 -6.20 13.46
C VAL A 5 -1.93 -6.41 11.95
N GLU A 6 -2.31 -5.41 11.18
CA GLU A 6 -2.11 -5.41 9.74
C GLU A 6 -0.63 -5.23 9.42
N THR A 7 -0.18 -5.84 8.32
CA THR A 7 1.22 -5.73 7.87
C THR A 7 1.36 -4.55 6.92
N CYS A 8 2.40 -3.74 7.10
CA CYS A 8 2.69 -2.64 6.19
C CYS A 8 3.05 -3.17 4.79
N MET A 9 2.37 -2.70 3.75
CA MET A 9 2.62 -3.13 2.37
C MET A 9 4.00 -2.71 1.82
N ILE A 10 4.64 -1.69 2.42
CA ILE A 10 5.93 -1.18 1.94
C ILE A 10 7.10 -1.93 2.57
N CYS A 11 7.11 -2.05 3.90
CA CYS A 11 8.22 -2.63 4.65
C CYS A 11 7.95 -4.03 5.18
N GLU A 12 6.75 -4.58 4.97
CA GLU A 12 6.34 -5.94 5.35
C GLU A 12 6.46 -6.22 6.85
N THR A 13 6.50 -5.17 7.67
CA THR A 13 6.51 -5.26 9.13
C THR A 13 5.11 -5.06 9.71
N PRO A 14 4.80 -5.65 10.87
CA PRO A 14 3.56 -5.37 11.60
C PRO A 14 3.40 -3.86 11.86
N ALA A 15 2.21 -3.31 11.56
CA ALA A 15 1.93 -1.88 11.61
C ALA A 15 0.80 -1.58 12.61
N TYR A 16 1.19 -1.09 13.79
CA TYR A 16 0.24 -0.70 14.84
C TYR A 16 -0.34 0.72 14.63
N SER A 17 0.37 1.59 13.89
CA SER A 17 -0.04 2.95 13.54
C SER A 17 0.22 3.25 12.06
N GLY A 18 -0.45 4.27 11.51
CA GLY A 18 -0.38 4.65 10.10
C GLY A 18 -1.76 4.79 9.44
N ILE A 19 -1.81 4.67 8.11
CA ILE A 19 -3.04 4.79 7.32
C ILE A 19 -3.42 3.45 6.66
N THR A 20 -4.72 3.26 6.45
CA THR A 20 -5.24 2.15 5.65
C THR A 20 -5.90 2.73 4.41
N CYS A 21 -5.46 2.30 3.23
CA CYS A 21 -6.01 2.72 1.94
C CYS A 21 -6.35 1.44 1.16
N THR A 22 -7.57 1.34 0.63
CA THR A 22 -7.99 0.22 -0.22
C THR A 22 -7.68 -1.17 0.37
N GLY A 23 -7.91 -1.35 1.68
CA GLY A 23 -7.62 -2.60 2.40
C GLY A 23 -6.13 -2.91 2.67
N HIS A 24 -5.23 -1.99 2.32
CA HIS A 24 -3.79 -2.13 2.53
C HIS A 24 -3.29 -1.12 3.57
N ARG A 25 -2.40 -1.57 4.47
CA ARG A 25 -1.85 -0.76 5.55
C ARG A 25 -0.50 -0.16 5.15
N ILE A 26 -0.29 1.12 5.44
CA ILE A 26 1.02 1.77 5.37
C ILE A 26 1.36 2.29 6.77
N CYS A 27 2.49 1.84 7.34
CA CYS A 27 2.91 2.26 8.67
C CYS A 27 3.38 3.70 8.69
N GLU A 28 3.29 4.33 9.86
CA GLU A 28 3.68 5.73 10.08
C GLU A 28 5.14 6.05 9.67
N ASN A 29 6.07 5.11 9.90
CA ASN A 29 7.46 5.28 9.48
C ASN A 29 7.59 5.33 7.95
N CYS A 30 6.88 4.46 7.21
CA CYS A 30 6.90 4.51 5.76
C CYS A 30 6.23 5.79 5.22
N LEU A 31 5.18 6.29 5.87
CA LEU A 31 4.58 7.58 5.51
C LEU A 31 5.56 8.73 5.67
N SER A 32 6.23 8.81 6.83
CA SER A 32 7.23 9.84 7.09
C SER A 32 8.37 9.78 6.06
N ARG A 33 8.84 8.57 5.72
CA ARG A 33 9.85 8.39 4.66
C ARG A 33 9.38 8.90 3.30
N ILE A 34 8.13 8.66 2.92
CA ILE A 34 7.57 9.18 1.67
C ILE A 34 7.52 10.71 1.68
N GLU A 35 7.11 11.30 2.81
CA GLU A 35 6.91 12.75 2.93
C GLU A 35 8.21 13.54 2.78
N VAL A 36 9.33 12.99 3.29
CA VAL A 36 10.64 13.67 3.25
C VAL A 36 11.57 13.18 2.15
N ALA A 37 11.21 12.12 1.42
CA ALA A 37 12.08 11.55 0.40
C ALA A 37 12.20 12.45 -0.83
N ASP A 38 13.42 12.51 -1.38
CA ASP A 38 13.66 13.12 -2.69
C ASP A 38 12.94 12.32 -3.78
N PRO A 39 12.04 12.93 -4.58
CA PRO A 39 11.36 12.24 -5.68
C PRO A 39 12.28 11.60 -6.71
N ALA A 40 13.53 12.08 -6.84
CA ALA A 40 14.55 11.49 -7.72
C ALA A 40 15.31 10.32 -7.07
N SER A 41 15.09 10.05 -5.78
CA SER A 41 15.77 8.96 -5.07
C SER A 41 15.27 7.58 -5.50
N PHE A 42 16.18 6.61 -5.48
CA PHE A 42 15.84 5.21 -5.72
C PHE A 42 14.78 4.70 -4.72
N GLU A 43 14.90 5.09 -3.45
CA GLU A 43 13.95 4.71 -2.40
C GLU A 43 12.53 5.17 -2.72
N TYR A 44 12.36 6.46 -3.07
CA TYR A 44 11.05 7.00 -3.46
C TYR A 44 10.48 6.25 -4.66
N SER A 45 11.32 6.00 -5.68
CA SER A 45 10.92 5.28 -6.88
C SER A 45 10.42 3.86 -6.58
N MET A 46 11.09 3.14 -5.68
CA MET A 46 10.72 1.79 -5.25
C MET A 46 9.40 1.80 -4.47
N ILE A 47 9.20 2.77 -3.57
CA ILE A 47 7.96 2.90 -2.82
C ILE A 47 6.78 3.18 -3.76
N MET A 48 6.94 4.10 -4.70
CA MET A 48 5.89 4.43 -5.67
C MET A 48 5.59 3.27 -6.63
N GLN A 49 6.58 2.43 -6.96
CA GLN A 49 6.34 1.19 -7.68
C GLN A 49 5.45 0.21 -6.91
N LYS A 50 5.70 0.02 -5.60
CA LYS A 50 4.85 -0.82 -4.74
C LYS A 50 3.42 -0.28 -4.65
N ILE A 51 3.25 1.02 -4.43
CA ILE A 51 1.93 1.66 -4.39
C ILE A 51 1.22 1.53 -5.75
N GLY A 52 1.93 1.79 -6.85
CA GLY A 52 1.38 1.65 -8.18
C GLY A 52 0.99 0.22 -8.54
N GLN A 53 1.73 -0.78 -8.06
CA GLN A 53 1.36 -2.19 -8.24
C GLN A 53 0.07 -2.53 -7.50
N MET A 54 -0.06 -2.10 -6.24
CA MET A 54 -1.30 -2.27 -5.48
C MET A 54 -2.51 -1.68 -6.21
N TRP A 55 -2.40 -0.46 -6.75
CA TRP A 55 -3.49 0.13 -7.53
C TRP A 55 -3.85 -0.68 -8.78
N ARG A 56 -2.85 -1.23 -9.49
CA ARG A 56 -3.10 -2.10 -10.65
C ARG A 56 -3.78 -3.40 -10.24
N ASP A 57 -3.33 -4.02 -9.15
CA ASP A 57 -3.91 -5.27 -8.65
C ASP A 57 -5.38 -5.08 -8.24
N LEU A 58 -5.71 -3.94 -7.64
CA LEU A 58 -7.07 -3.56 -7.31
C LEU A 58 -7.93 -3.31 -8.56
N GLY A 59 -7.40 -2.62 -9.57
CA GLY A 59 -8.11 -2.40 -10.84
C GLY A 59 -8.38 -3.71 -11.61
N ILE A 60 -7.43 -4.64 -11.60
CA ILE A 60 -7.62 -6.00 -12.18
C ILE A 60 -8.72 -6.75 -11.41
N ALA A 61 -8.74 -6.65 -10.09
CA ALA A 61 -9.77 -7.29 -9.28
C ALA A 61 -11.17 -6.71 -9.57
N GLU A 62 -11.30 -5.40 -9.80
CA GLU A 62 -12.56 -4.79 -10.22
C GLU A 62 -13.01 -5.28 -11.60
N GLU A 63 -12.13 -5.30 -12.60
CA GLU A 63 -12.48 -5.79 -13.95
C GLU A 63 -12.94 -7.26 -13.96
N CYS A 64 -12.38 -8.12 -13.11
CA CYS A 64 -12.82 -9.50 -12.96
C CYS A 64 -14.23 -9.62 -12.34
N GLN A 65 -14.61 -8.71 -11.45
CA GLN A 65 -15.92 -8.76 -10.78
C GLN A 65 -17.08 -8.37 -11.71
N TYR A 66 -16.88 -7.43 -12.64
CA TYR A 66 -17.94 -6.97 -13.54
C TYR A 66 -18.12 -7.83 -14.80
N ARG A 67 -17.23 -8.79 -15.04
CA ARG A 67 -17.24 -9.60 -16.28
C ARG A 67 -18.06 -10.88 -16.16
N GLU A 68 -18.57 -11.20 -14.97
CA GLU A 68 -19.44 -12.35 -14.72
C GLU A 68 -20.94 -12.01 -14.79
N GLU A 69 -21.29 -10.74 -15.07
CA GLU A 69 -22.67 -10.29 -15.31
C GLU A 69 -22.93 -10.01 -16.80
N GLU A 70 -22.84 -11.02 -17.67
CA GLU A 70 -23.42 -11.00 -19.03
C GLU A 70 -23.98 -12.37 -19.46
#